data_AF-X1EE48-F1
#
_entry.id   AF-X1EE48-F1
#
_cell.length_a   1.000
_cell.length_b   1.000
_cell.length_c   1.000
_cell.angle_alpha   90.00
_cell.angle_beta   90.00
_cell.angle_gamma   90.00
#
_symmetry.space_group_name_H-M   'P 1'
#
loop_
_entity.id
_entity.type
_entity.pdbx_description
1 polymer ?
#
loop_
_entity_poly.entity_id
_entity_poly.type
_entity_poly.pdbx_seq_one_letter_code
_entity_poly.pdbx_strand_id
1 'polypeptide(L)'
;MDEASENMAKNFGIEYVVEYKEEKGGLTREATERGIPTILPEAGGEGKVEESDVSILYEGVLNVMKCLGMIKGEPLIKVKPRIIRRSAHVFTEKEGLFYSHVKVGDMVLEGEVIGEIKNIRGETVYELKAPIKGKVFFKLNPLSWGPSLGWFLYMIADVDDYYY
;
A
#
# COMPACT_ATOMS: atom_id res chain seq x y z
N MET A 1 3.38 -2.09 15.80
CA MET A 1 4.36 -3.00 15.17
C MET A 1 5.30 -3.51 16.26
N ASP A 2 5.69 -4.80 16.26
CA ASP A 2 6.73 -5.30 17.16
C ASP A 2 8.14 -5.03 16.61
N GLU A 3 9.14 -5.06 17.50
CA GLU A 3 10.53 -4.68 17.18
C GLU A 3 11.15 -5.58 16.10
N ALA A 4 10.83 -6.87 16.08
CA ALA A 4 11.39 -7.80 15.10
C ALA A 4 10.80 -7.56 13.71
N SER A 5 9.48 -7.34 13.59
CA SER A 5 8.84 -6.91 12.34
C SER A 5 9.38 -5.56 11.86
N GLU A 6 9.56 -4.59 12.76
CA GLU A 6 10.13 -3.29 12.39
C GLU A 6 11.56 -3.43 11.86
N ASN A 7 12.39 -4.25 12.52
CA ASN A 7 13.75 -4.51 12.08
C ASN A 7 13.79 -5.19 10.70
N MET A 8 12.90 -6.16 10.45
CA MET A 8 12.78 -6.78 9.12
C MET A 8 12.33 -5.77 8.07
N ALA A 9 11.31 -4.96 8.36
CA ALA A 9 10.78 -3.98 7.41
C ALA A 9 11.82 -2.91 7.04
N LYS A 10 12.55 -2.38 8.04
CA LYS A 10 13.64 -1.42 7.81
C LYS A 10 14.78 -2.00 6.99
N ASN A 11 15.06 -3.29 7.15
CA ASN A 11 16.11 -3.98 6.42
C ASN A 11 15.63 -4.57 5.08
N PHE A 12 14.35 -4.51 4.73
CA PHE A 12 13.88 -4.98 3.42
C PHE A 12 14.47 -4.14 2.27
N GLY A 13 14.73 -2.85 2.50
CA GLY A 13 15.34 -1.97 1.49
C GLY A 13 14.35 -1.30 0.54
N ILE A 14 13.10 -1.09 0.99
CA ILE A 14 12.07 -0.31 0.29
C ILE A 14 11.91 1.08 0.93
N GLU A 15 11.50 2.07 0.13
CA GLU A 15 11.39 3.47 0.57
C GLU A 15 10.32 3.68 1.64
N TYR A 16 9.16 3.03 1.51
CA TYR A 16 8.02 3.28 2.40
C TYR A 16 7.67 2.01 3.20
N VAL A 17 7.57 2.18 4.52
CA VAL A 17 7.12 1.13 5.45
C VAL A 17 5.85 1.64 6.11
N VAL A 18 4.71 1.04 5.78
CA VAL A 18 3.42 1.44 6.35
C VAL A 18 3.15 0.59 7.59
N GLU A 19 2.92 1.25 8.73
CA GLU A 19 2.38 0.56 9.90
C GLU A 19 0.90 0.26 9.65
N TYR A 20 0.61 -1.01 9.36
CA TYR A 20 -0.73 -1.46 9.06
C TYR A 20 -1.30 -2.31 10.20
N LYS A 21 -2.49 -1.95 10.68
CA LYS A 21 -3.23 -2.76 11.64
C LYS A 21 -4.23 -3.62 10.89
N GLU A 22 -3.79 -4.82 10.49
CA GLU A 22 -4.63 -5.76 9.78
C GLU A 22 -5.84 -6.22 10.63
N GLU A 23 -6.99 -6.40 9.97
CA GLU A 23 -8.17 -7.01 10.57
C GLU A 23 -7.98 -8.51 10.85
N LYS A 24 -8.87 -9.10 11.65
CA LYS A 24 -8.82 -10.53 11.96
C LYS A 24 -9.05 -11.38 10.72
N GLY A 25 -8.36 -12.51 10.63
CA GLY A 25 -8.51 -13.49 9.55
C GLY A 25 -7.47 -13.39 8.42
N GLY A 26 -6.61 -12.35 8.46
CA GLY A 26 -5.45 -12.25 7.57
C GLY A 26 -4.30 -13.16 8.00
N LEU A 27 -3.50 -13.61 7.01
CA LEU A 27 -2.33 -14.46 7.26
C LEU A 27 -1.30 -13.74 8.14
N THR A 28 -1.03 -12.46 7.87
CA THR A 28 -0.01 -11.72 8.61
C THR A 28 -0.45 -11.46 10.04
N ARG A 29 -1.73 -11.16 10.25
CA ARG A 29 -2.37 -11.05 11.56
C ARG A 29 -2.26 -12.33 12.37
N GLU A 30 -2.62 -13.47 11.80
CA GLU A 30 -2.56 -14.77 12.48
C GLU A 30 -1.13 -15.14 12.88
N ALA A 31 -0.14 -14.88 12.01
CA ALA A 31 1.27 -15.10 12.33
C ALA A 31 1.74 -14.20 13.48
N THR A 32 1.43 -12.90 13.42
CA THR A 32 1.77 -11.95 14.48
C THR A 32 1.10 -12.29 15.82
N GLU A 33 -0.17 -12.73 15.82
CA GLU A 33 -0.88 -13.17 17.03
C GLU A 33 -0.24 -14.41 17.69
N ARG A 34 0.51 -15.21 16.91
CA ARG A 34 1.33 -16.34 17.41
C ARG A 34 2.74 -15.93 17.81
N GLY A 35 3.05 -14.63 17.82
CA GLY A 35 4.39 -14.11 18.13
C GLY A 35 5.42 -14.37 17.03
N ILE A 36 4.98 -14.64 15.79
CA ILE A 36 5.86 -14.79 14.63
C ILE A 36 5.96 -13.43 13.93
N PRO A 37 7.15 -12.79 13.95
CA PRO A 37 7.36 -11.52 13.25
C PRO A 37 7.04 -11.67 11.76
N THR A 38 6.29 -10.71 11.21
CA THR A 38 5.82 -10.75 9.82
C THR A 38 5.87 -9.38 9.17
N ILE A 39 6.19 -9.35 7.88
CA ILE A 39 6.09 -8.16 7.01
C ILE A 39 5.42 -8.57 5.69
N LEU A 40 4.72 -7.63 5.06
CA LEU A 40 4.08 -7.81 3.75
C LEU A 40 4.68 -6.80 2.77
N PRO A 41 5.68 -7.19 1.95
CA PRO A 41 6.22 -6.31 0.93
C PRO A 41 5.30 -6.31 -0.30
N GLU A 42 5.04 -5.12 -0.83
CA GLU A 42 4.29 -4.92 -2.07
C GLU A 42 5.12 -4.11 -3.07
N ALA A 43 5.18 -4.59 -4.31
CA ALA A 43 5.75 -3.88 -5.46
C ALA A 43 4.99 -4.31 -6.73
N GLY A 44 4.80 -3.37 -7.65
CA GLY A 44 4.01 -3.57 -8.87
C GLY A 44 2.50 -3.42 -8.70
N GLY A 45 1.74 -4.06 -9.57
CA GLY A 45 0.27 -3.96 -9.58
C GLY A 45 -0.34 -4.30 -10.94
N GLU A 46 -1.67 -4.15 -11.03
CA GLU A 46 -2.45 -4.32 -12.28
C GLU A 46 -2.26 -5.68 -12.99
N GLY A 47 -1.85 -6.72 -12.26
CA GLY A 47 -1.57 -8.05 -12.83
C GLY A 47 -0.36 -8.08 -13.77
N LYS A 48 0.51 -7.06 -13.71
CA LYS A 48 1.74 -6.98 -14.51
C LYS A 48 2.94 -7.47 -13.69
N VAL A 49 3.94 -7.95 -14.41
CA VAL A 49 5.24 -8.31 -13.86
C VAL A 49 6.28 -7.43 -14.53
N GLU A 50 6.83 -6.49 -13.77
CA GLU A 50 7.91 -5.61 -14.22
C GLU A 50 9.21 -6.05 -13.55
N GLU A 51 10.29 -6.15 -14.32
CA GLU A 51 11.60 -6.60 -13.82
C GLU A 51 12.13 -5.73 -12.66
N SER A 52 11.79 -4.43 -12.65
CA SER A 52 12.15 -3.54 -11.55
C SER A 52 11.47 -3.92 -10.23
N ASP A 53 10.19 -4.30 -10.27
CA ASP A 53 9.44 -4.71 -9.07
C ASP A 53 9.94 -6.06 -8.57
N VAL A 54 10.21 -6.99 -9.49
CA VAL A 54 10.81 -8.30 -9.16
C VAL A 54 12.17 -8.11 -8.48
N SER A 55 13.02 -7.23 -9.01
CA SER A 55 14.33 -6.95 -8.45
C SER A 55 14.24 -6.38 -7.03
N ILE A 56 13.31 -5.44 -6.78
CA ILE A 56 13.07 -4.88 -5.43
C ILE A 56 12.68 -5.99 -4.45
N LEU A 57 11.71 -6.83 -4.81
CA LEU A 57 11.24 -7.90 -3.94
C LEU A 57 12.31 -8.98 -3.69
N TYR A 58 13.04 -9.37 -4.74
CA TYR A 58 14.12 -10.35 -4.65
C TYR A 58 15.25 -9.88 -3.75
N GLU A 59 15.75 -8.66 -3.96
CA GLU A 59 16.81 -8.08 -3.13
C GLU A 59 16.33 -7.92 -1.67
N GLY A 60 15.07 -7.54 -1.46
CA GLY A 60 14.52 -7.38 -0.12
C GLY A 60 14.40 -8.69 0.66
N VAL A 61 14.00 -9.78 0.00
CA VAL A 61 14.03 -11.12 0.62
C VAL A 61 15.44 -11.49 1.04
N LEU A 62 16.45 -11.29 0.18
CA LEU A 62 17.85 -11.56 0.53
C LEU A 62 18.33 -10.70 1.70
N ASN A 63 17.92 -9.44 1.76
CA ASN A 63 18.27 -8.55 2.87
C ASN A 63 17.64 -9.01 4.20
N VAL A 64 16.37 -9.43 4.19
CA VAL A 64 15.73 -9.99 5.39
C VAL A 64 16.41 -11.29 5.82
N MET A 65 16.74 -12.18 4.89
CA MET A 65 17.46 -13.43 5.21
C MET A 65 18.82 -13.16 5.87
N LYS A 66 19.56 -12.14 5.42
CA LYS A 66 20.82 -11.69 6.05
C LYS A 66 20.58 -11.09 7.44
N CYS A 67 19.58 -10.22 7.56
CA CYS A 67 19.18 -9.60 8.82
C CYS A 67 18.82 -10.64 9.90
N LEU A 68 18.16 -11.73 9.49
CA LEU A 68 17.81 -12.85 10.36
C LEU A 68 18.95 -13.87 10.55
N GLY A 69 20.12 -13.66 9.95
CA GLY A 69 21.26 -14.57 10.03
C GLY A 69 21.07 -15.91 9.31
N MET A 70 20.08 -16.01 8.41
CA MET A 70 19.82 -17.24 7.62
C MET A 70 20.90 -17.45 6.54
N ILE A 71 21.48 -16.36 6.03
CA ILE A 71 22.58 -16.40 5.06
C ILE A 71 23.68 -15.40 5.47
N LYS A 72 24.91 -15.61 4.96
CA LYS A 72 26.05 -14.74 5.25
C LYS A 72 25.92 -13.38 4.58
N GLY A 73 26.48 -12.36 5.25
CA GLY A 73 26.62 -10.99 4.75
C GLY A 73 25.64 -10.02 5.40
N GLU A 74 25.76 -8.75 5.04
CA GLU A 74 24.93 -7.66 5.58
C GLU A 74 23.83 -7.23 4.58
N PRO A 75 22.64 -6.79 5.06
CA PRO A 75 21.62 -6.19 4.23
C PRO A 75 22.18 -5.01 3.41
N LEU A 76 21.89 -4.98 2.11
CA LEU A 76 22.25 -3.86 1.24
C LEU A 76 21.05 -2.92 1.11
N ILE A 77 21.04 -1.87 1.92
CA ILE A 77 19.95 -0.89 1.97
C ILE A 77 20.28 0.28 1.04
N LYS A 78 19.69 0.29 -0.17
CA LYS A 78 19.92 1.34 -1.18
C LYS A 78 19.11 2.61 -0.91
N VAL A 79 18.00 2.51 -0.19
CA VAL A 79 17.08 3.61 0.11
C VAL A 79 16.76 3.62 1.60
N LYS A 80 16.80 4.81 2.22
CA LYS A 80 16.44 4.95 3.63
C LYS A 80 14.93 4.75 3.80
N PRO A 81 14.48 3.77 4.60
CA PRO A 81 13.06 3.52 4.81
C PRO A 81 12.42 4.68 5.58
N ARG A 82 11.19 5.00 5.19
CA ARG A 82 10.33 6.01 5.79
C ARG A 82 9.11 5.33 6.40
N ILE A 83 8.98 5.44 7.71
CA ILE A 83 7.86 4.83 8.44
C ILE A 83 6.64 5.74 8.30
N ILE A 84 5.57 5.21 7.73
CA ILE A 84 4.27 5.86 7.60
C ILE A 84 3.33 5.27 8.65
N ARG A 85 2.85 6.09 9.58
CA ARG A 85 1.95 5.64 10.66
C ARG A 85 0.49 6.00 10.43
N ARG A 86 0.23 6.90 9.49
CA ARG A 86 -1.11 7.37 9.17
C ARG A 86 -1.42 7.11 7.71
N SER A 87 -2.46 6.33 7.47
CA SER A 87 -3.04 6.12 6.15
C SER A 87 -4.56 6.16 6.25
N ALA A 88 -5.21 6.37 5.12
CA ALA A 88 -6.65 6.36 4.99
C ALA A 88 -7.06 5.53 3.78
N HIS A 89 -8.13 4.75 3.96
CA HIS A 89 -8.76 3.97 2.90
C HIS A 89 -9.96 4.72 2.35
N VAL A 90 -10.12 4.70 1.04
CA VAL A 90 -11.26 5.30 0.35
C VAL A 90 -12.09 4.19 -0.26
N PHE A 91 -13.35 4.11 0.17
CA PHE A 91 -14.34 3.15 -0.32
C PHE A 91 -15.41 3.87 -1.15
N THR A 92 -16.02 3.15 -2.09
CA THR A 92 -17.17 3.70 -2.83
C THR A 92 -18.48 3.43 -2.09
N GLU A 93 -19.37 4.44 -2.08
CA GLU A 93 -20.76 4.33 -1.61
C GLU A 93 -21.76 4.11 -2.75
N LYS A 94 -21.27 3.99 -3.99
CA LYS A 94 -22.10 3.77 -5.19
C LYS A 94 -21.48 2.73 -6.11
N GLU A 95 -22.36 2.00 -6.78
CA GLU A 95 -22.01 1.13 -7.90
C GLU A 95 -21.95 1.94 -9.19
N GLY A 96 -21.13 1.50 -10.13
CA GLY A 96 -21.08 2.09 -11.46
C GLY A 96 -19.72 1.92 -12.13
N LEU A 97 -19.43 2.80 -13.08
CA LEU A 97 -18.16 2.83 -13.79
C LEU A 97 -17.20 3.76 -13.05
N PHE A 98 -16.05 3.25 -12.62
CA PHE A 98 -15.06 4.02 -11.90
C PHE A 98 -14.05 4.69 -12.84
N TYR A 99 -13.86 5.99 -12.64
CA TYR A 99 -12.91 6.81 -13.36
C TYR A 99 -11.95 7.45 -12.35
N SER A 100 -10.70 7.01 -12.34
CA SER A 100 -9.67 7.61 -11.49
C SER A 100 -9.12 8.89 -12.12
N HIS A 101 -8.88 9.90 -11.30
CA HIS A 101 -8.17 11.14 -11.70
C HIS A 101 -6.70 11.14 -11.29
N VAL A 102 -6.31 10.22 -10.41
CA VAL A 102 -4.95 10.07 -9.90
C VAL A 102 -4.38 8.68 -10.19
N LYS A 103 -3.05 8.54 -10.08
CA LYS A 103 -2.32 7.27 -10.11
C LYS A 103 -1.55 7.04 -8.81
N VAL A 104 -1.13 5.80 -8.59
CA VAL A 104 -0.22 5.45 -7.50
C VAL A 104 1.06 6.30 -7.63
N GLY A 105 1.51 6.86 -6.51
CA GLY A 105 2.65 7.77 -6.42
C GLY A 105 2.29 9.26 -6.43
N ASP A 106 1.09 9.64 -6.90
CA ASP A 106 0.66 11.04 -6.91
C ASP A 106 0.43 11.58 -5.50
N MET A 107 0.67 12.88 -5.32
CA MET A 107 0.30 13.63 -4.10
C MET A 107 -1.09 14.23 -4.26
N VAL A 108 -1.91 14.14 -3.22
CA VAL A 108 -3.27 14.71 -3.18
C VAL A 108 -3.47 15.57 -1.94
N LEU A 109 -4.39 16.54 -2.02
CA LEU A 109 -4.82 17.37 -0.91
C LEU A 109 -6.08 16.81 -0.24
N GLU A 110 -6.26 17.09 1.04
CA GLU A 110 -7.51 16.77 1.74
C GLU A 110 -8.71 17.47 1.05
N GLY A 111 -9.77 16.71 0.78
CA GLY A 111 -10.96 17.16 0.08
C GLY A 111 -10.87 17.16 -1.45
N GLU A 112 -9.70 16.89 -2.03
CA GLU A 112 -9.51 16.81 -3.49
C GLU A 112 -10.32 15.65 -4.08
N VAL A 113 -10.97 15.87 -5.24
CA VAL A 113 -11.66 14.81 -5.99
C VAL A 113 -10.63 13.96 -6.72
N ILE A 114 -10.43 12.74 -6.25
CA ILE A 114 -9.41 11.80 -6.75
C ILE A 114 -9.95 10.80 -7.77
N GLY A 115 -11.27 10.71 -7.88
CA GLY A 115 -11.97 9.91 -8.87
C GLY A 115 -13.48 10.06 -8.75
N GLU A 116 -14.20 9.41 -9.65
CA GLU A 116 -15.65 9.50 -9.74
C GLU A 116 -16.28 8.17 -10.16
N ILE A 117 -17.52 7.95 -9.75
CA ILE A 117 -18.37 6.86 -10.22
C ILE A 117 -19.41 7.44 -11.17
N LYS A 118 -19.51 6.87 -12.36
CA LYS A 118 -20.51 7.24 -13.36
C LYS A 118 -21.50 6.14 -13.62
N ASN A 119 -22.72 6.52 -13.97
CA ASN A 119 -23.68 5.57 -14.54
C ASN A 119 -23.36 5.28 -16.03
N ILE A 120 -24.11 4.36 -16.64
CA ILE A 120 -23.93 3.98 -18.06
C ILE A 120 -24.20 5.12 -19.06
N ARG A 121 -24.82 6.22 -18.61
CA ARG A 121 -25.05 7.42 -19.43
C ARG A 121 -23.89 8.43 -19.33
N GLY A 122 -22.87 8.13 -18.52
CA GLY A 122 -21.73 9.01 -18.28
C GLY A 122 -22.00 10.12 -17.26
N GLU A 123 -23.11 10.06 -16.52
CA GLU A 123 -23.41 11.04 -15.47
C GLU A 123 -22.70 10.63 -14.18
N THR A 124 -21.99 11.57 -13.54
CA THR A 124 -21.36 11.35 -12.24
C THR A 124 -22.42 11.18 -11.16
N VAL A 125 -22.40 10.03 -10.50
CA VAL A 125 -23.33 9.68 -9.41
C VAL A 125 -22.65 9.69 -8.04
N TYR A 126 -21.32 9.76 -8.01
CA TYR A 126 -20.52 9.85 -6.78
C TYR A 126 -19.13 10.41 -7.07
N GLU A 127 -18.64 11.27 -6.18
CA GLU A 127 -17.26 11.75 -6.17
C GLU A 127 -16.50 11.08 -5.03
N LEU A 128 -15.31 10.57 -5.32
CA LEU A 128 -14.37 10.06 -4.32
C LEU A 128 -13.44 11.20 -3.95
N LYS A 129 -13.44 11.59 -2.67
CA LYS A 129 -12.57 12.65 -2.15
C LYS A 129 -11.47 12.08 -1.29
N ALA A 130 -10.28 12.67 -1.37
CA ALA A 130 -9.16 12.34 -0.49
C ALA A 130 -9.50 12.75 0.96
N PRO A 131 -9.52 11.82 1.93
CA PRO A 131 -9.85 12.13 3.33
C PRO A 131 -8.69 12.77 4.09
N ILE A 132 -7.47 12.71 3.54
CA ILE A 132 -6.26 13.33 4.09
C ILE A 132 -5.39 13.82 2.93
N LYS A 133 -4.53 14.80 3.20
CA LYS A 133 -3.38 15.07 2.33
C LYS A 133 -2.42 13.88 2.40
N GLY A 134 -1.90 13.43 1.27
CA GLY A 134 -0.92 12.35 1.26
C GLY A 134 -0.56 11.87 -0.13
N LYS A 135 0.19 10.78 -0.18
CA LYS A 135 0.55 10.08 -1.42
C LYS A 135 -0.38 8.90 -1.64
N VAL A 136 -0.82 8.69 -2.88
CA VAL A 136 -1.62 7.53 -3.27
C VAL A 136 -0.71 6.30 -3.31
N PHE A 137 -0.95 5.32 -2.44
CA PHE A 137 -0.14 4.10 -2.31
C PHE A 137 -0.79 2.91 -3.00
N PHE A 138 -2.12 2.82 -2.93
CA PHE A 138 -2.89 1.78 -3.58
C PHE A 138 -4.00 2.43 -4.39
N LYS A 139 -4.27 1.84 -5.55
CA LYS A 139 -5.45 2.14 -6.36
C LYS A 139 -5.97 0.83 -6.94
N LEU A 140 -7.23 0.52 -6.70
CA LEU A 140 -7.89 -0.57 -7.40
C LEU A 140 -8.20 -0.11 -8.82
N ASN A 141 -7.88 -0.96 -9.80
CA ASN A 141 -8.37 -0.79 -11.16
C ASN A 141 -9.43 -1.87 -11.41
N PRO A 142 -10.71 -1.60 -11.15
CA PRO A 142 -11.77 -2.56 -11.40
C PRO A 142 -11.80 -2.82 -12.90
N LEU A 143 -11.48 -4.06 -13.29
CA LEU A 143 -11.73 -4.58 -14.63
C LEU A 143 -13.20 -4.34 -15.00
N SER A 144 -13.51 -4.39 -16.30
CA SER A 144 -14.75 -4.08 -17.05
C SER A 144 -16.15 -4.09 -16.38
N TRP A 145 -16.32 -4.64 -15.17
CA TRP A 145 -17.56 -4.74 -14.41
C TRP A 145 -17.83 -3.58 -13.45
N GLY A 146 -16.84 -2.70 -13.21
CA GLY A 146 -16.98 -1.56 -12.29
C GLY A 146 -17.07 -1.99 -10.82
N PRO A 147 -16.80 -1.08 -9.85
CA PRO A 147 -16.85 -1.47 -8.45
C PRO A 147 -18.29 -1.63 -7.94
N SER A 148 -18.50 -2.58 -7.05
CA SER A 148 -19.74 -2.69 -6.27
C SER A 148 -19.68 -1.80 -5.02
N LEU A 149 -20.82 -1.65 -4.35
CA LEU A 149 -20.92 -0.90 -3.11
C LEU A 149 -19.91 -1.42 -2.06
N GLY A 150 -19.20 -0.50 -1.42
CA GLY A 150 -18.24 -0.82 -0.36
C GLY A 150 -16.87 -1.32 -0.84
N TRP A 151 -16.60 -1.28 -2.14
CA TRP A 151 -15.27 -1.63 -2.65
C TRP A 151 -14.20 -0.62 -2.21
N PHE A 152 -13.04 -1.14 -1.82
CA PHE A 152 -11.83 -0.39 -1.51
C PHE A 152 -11.14 0.07 -2.79
N LEU A 153 -11.07 1.39 -3.01
CA LEU A 153 -10.57 1.97 -4.27
C LEU A 153 -9.21 2.63 -4.15
N TYR A 154 -8.90 3.27 -3.02
CA TYR A 154 -7.60 3.91 -2.80
C TYR A 154 -7.08 3.74 -1.38
N MET A 155 -5.75 3.64 -1.25
CA MET A 155 -5.04 3.94 -0.01
C MET A 155 -4.25 5.22 -0.19
N ILE A 156 -4.45 6.18 0.71
CA ILE A 156 -3.65 7.41 0.78
C ILE A 156 -2.84 7.37 2.07
N ALA A 157 -1.53 7.58 1.97
CA ALA A 157 -0.61 7.55 3.10
C ALA A 157 -0.07 8.96 3.38
N ASP A 158 -0.05 9.35 4.65
CA ASP A 158 0.52 10.63 5.08
C ASP A 158 2.05 10.53 5.03
N VAL A 159 2.62 11.11 3.98
CA VAL A 159 4.06 11.10 3.70
C VAL A 159 4.75 12.38 4.16
N ASP A 160 4.15 13.18 5.04
CA ASP A 160 4.82 14.32 5.67
C ASP A 160 5.15 14.04 7.16
N ASP A 161 4.53 13.02 7.76
CA ASP A 161 4.64 12.65 9.18
C ASP A 161 5.82 11.68 9.45
N TYR A 162 7.05 12.06 9.07
CA TYR A 162 8.23 11.21 9.25
C TYR A 162 8.88 11.35 10.63
N TYR A 163 9.06 10.22 11.30
CA TYR A 163 9.97 10.09 12.45
C TYR A 163 11.21 9.29 12.02
N TYR A 164 12.40 9.80 12.37
CA TYR A 164 13.69 9.16 12.10
C TYR A 164 13.98 7.99 13.05
#